data_AF-A0A9P3HFP2-F1
#
_entry.id   AF-A0A9P3HFP2-F1
#
_cell.length_a   1.000
_cell.length_b   1.000
_cell.length_c   1.000
_cell.angle_alpha   90.00
_cell.angle_beta   90.00
_cell.angle_gamma   90.00
#
_symmetry.space_group_name_H-M   'P 1'
#
loop_
_entity.id
_entity.type
_entity.pdbx_description
1 polymer ?
#
loop_
_entity_poly.entity_id
_entity_poly.type
_entity_poly.pdbx_seq_one_letter_code
_entity_poly.pdbx_strand_id
1 'polypeptide(L)'
;MLKDYYEILNVPQDASLAEIKQQYQRLLLIHHPDKQQQNQSQQSGPASTFLLIPLQDIKEAWECLREPARRDFYDSSLKAMKLRANGQVNDDIDLDDMDYDEDTCSYISPCRCSGEYVISEDELELGVDTVVCSTCSLIVRIHYEVANDDE
;
A
#
# COMPACT_ATOMS: atom_id res chain seq x y z
N MET A 1 -4.97 7.52 1.50
CA MET A 1 -4.15 6.50 0.81
C MET A 1 -3.12 7.21 -0.04
N LEU A 2 -1.87 6.74 -0.07
CA LEU A 2 -0.83 7.34 -0.90
C LEU A 2 -1.20 7.10 -2.38
N LYS A 3 -1.21 8.16 -3.19
CA LYS A 3 -1.47 8.04 -4.63
C LYS A 3 -0.29 7.35 -5.30
N ASP A 4 -0.53 6.52 -6.30
CA ASP A 4 0.53 5.94 -7.13
C ASP A 4 0.87 6.93 -8.27
N TYR A 5 1.93 7.70 -8.07
CA TYR A 5 2.36 8.76 -8.99
C TYR A 5 2.88 8.20 -10.32
N TYR A 6 3.37 6.96 -10.31
CA TYR A 6 3.79 6.26 -11.53
C TYR A 6 2.59 5.88 -12.39
N GLU A 7 1.51 5.39 -11.77
CA GLU A 7 0.23 5.15 -12.45
C GLU A 7 -0.39 6.44 -12.98
N ILE A 8 -0.37 7.53 -12.20
CA ILE A 8 -0.89 8.85 -12.60
C ILE A 8 -0.17 9.37 -13.85
N LEU A 9 1.16 9.24 -13.89
CA LEU A 9 1.94 9.62 -15.06
C LEU A 9 1.92 8.53 -16.15
N ASN A 10 1.44 7.32 -15.86
CA ASN A 10 1.46 6.17 -16.75
C ASN A 10 2.88 5.84 -17.25
N VAL A 11 3.79 5.72 -16.28
CA VAL A 11 5.19 5.31 -16.49
C VAL A 11 5.54 4.18 -15.51
N PRO A 12 6.48 3.30 -15.85
CA PRO A 12 6.93 2.27 -14.91
C PRO A 12 7.68 2.88 -13.72
N GLN A 13 7.75 2.15 -12.60
CA GLN A 13 8.47 2.60 -11.39
C GLN A 13 9.98 2.75 -11.61
N ASP A 14 10.57 1.99 -12.53
CA ASP A 14 11.98 2.10 -12.92
C ASP A 14 12.23 3.21 -13.98
N ALA A 15 11.19 3.93 -14.42
CA ALA A 15 11.31 4.96 -15.45
C ALA A 15 12.39 6.00 -15.11
N SER A 16 13.18 6.34 -16.13
CA SER A 16 14.17 7.41 -16.04
C SER A 16 13.49 8.78 -15.91
N LEU A 17 14.23 9.77 -15.39
CA LEU A 17 13.74 11.15 -15.31
C LEU A 17 13.32 11.70 -16.69
N ALA A 18 14.00 11.28 -17.76
CA ALA A 18 13.68 11.69 -19.12
C ALA A 18 12.31 11.17 -19.57
N GLU A 19 12.00 9.90 -19.30
CA GLU A 19 10.71 9.28 -19.61
C GLU A 19 9.58 9.92 -18.80
N ILE A 20 9.79 10.12 -17.50
CA ILE A 20 8.84 10.80 -16.61
C ILE A 20 8.53 12.21 -17.13
N LYS A 21 9.56 12.96 -17.54
CA LYS A 21 9.41 14.32 -18.09
C LYS A 21 8.66 14.32 -19.41
N GLN A 22 9.00 13.41 -20.33
CA GLN A 22 8.34 13.30 -21.64
C GLN A 22 6.84 13.03 -21.46
N GLN A 23 6.51 12.12 -20.55
CA GLN A 23 5.14 11.72 -20.31
C GLN A 23 4.33 12.81 -19.59
N TYR A 24 4.92 13.50 -18.62
CA TYR A 24 4.33 14.70 -18.01
C TYR A 24 3.97 15.77 -19.07
N GLN A 25 4.88 16.05 -20.01
CA GLN A 25 4.62 17.02 -21.10
C GLN A 25 3.47 16.57 -22.00
N ARG A 26 3.39 15.27 -22.32
CA ARG A 26 2.29 14.70 -23.11
C ARG A 26 0.95 14.86 -22.40
N LEU A 27 0.89 14.60 -21.09
CA LEU A 27 -0.33 14.73 -20.30
C LEU A 27 -0.80 16.18 -20.21
N LEU A 28 0.11 17.14 -20.07
CA LEU A 28 -0.23 18.58 -20.11
C LEU A 28 -0.86 18.99 -21.45
N LEU A 29 -0.38 18.44 -22.57
CA LEU A 29 -0.94 18.71 -23.89
C LEU A 29 -2.35 18.12 -24.03
N ILE A 30 -2.59 16.92 -23.49
CA ILE A 30 -3.91 16.28 -23.49
C ILE A 30 -4.92 17.11 -22.68
N HIS A 31 -4.49 17.65 -21.54
CA HIS A 31 -5.30 18.50 -20.66
C HIS A 31 -5.49 19.96 -21.17
N HIS A 32 -4.94 20.31 -22.34
CA HIS A 32 -5.09 21.67 -22.88
C HIS A 32 -6.52 21.93 -23.39
N PRO A 33 -7.16 23.06 -23.03
CA PRO A 33 -8.57 23.34 -23.35
C PRO A 33 -8.88 23.31 -24.86
N ASP A 34 -7.93 23.75 -25.69
CA ASP A 34 -8.04 23.71 -27.16
C ASP A 34 -8.23 22.28 -27.71
N LYS A 35 -7.54 21.30 -27.12
CA LYS A 35 -7.67 19.88 -27.50
C LYS A 35 -8.89 19.22 -26.87
N GLN A 36 -9.34 19.69 -25.70
CA GLN A 36 -10.57 19.21 -25.08
C GLN A 36 -11.81 19.57 -25.90
N GLN A 37 -11.83 20.76 -26.53
CA GLN A 37 -12.92 21.16 -27.43
C GLN A 37 -12.97 20.32 -28.71
N GLN A 38 -11.83 19.87 -29.24
CA GLN A 38 -11.79 18.99 -30.42
C GLN A 38 -12.15 17.53 -30.11
N ASN A 39 -12.02 17.08 -28.85
CA ASN A 39 -12.10 15.68 -28.47
C ASN A 39 -13.43 15.28 -27.78
N GLN A 40 -14.40 16.19 -27.65
CA GLN A 40 -15.73 15.86 -27.09
C GLN A 40 -16.49 14.79 -27.89
N SER A 41 -16.13 14.57 -29.16
CA SER A 41 -16.78 13.61 -30.06
C SER A 41 -16.12 12.22 -30.10
N GLN A 42 -14.96 12.02 -29.46
CA GLN A 42 -14.21 10.76 -29.46
C GLN A 42 -13.83 10.34 -28.03
N GLN A 43 -14.84 10.03 -27.21
CA GLN A 43 -14.66 9.63 -25.81
C GLN A 43 -14.15 8.18 -25.60
N SER A 44 -13.80 7.46 -26.66
CA SER A 44 -13.53 6.00 -26.62
C SER A 44 -12.06 5.62 -26.86
N GLY A 45 -11.12 6.57 -26.74
CA GLY A 45 -9.68 6.31 -26.89
C GLY A 45 -8.88 6.37 -25.57
N PRO A 46 -7.63 5.89 -25.54
CA PRO A 46 -6.76 5.95 -24.35
C PRO A 46 -6.53 7.39 -23.85
N ALA A 47 -6.66 8.38 -24.74
CA ALA A 47 -6.62 9.80 -24.37
C ALA A 47 -7.75 10.22 -23.42
N SER A 48 -8.94 9.60 -23.51
CA SER A 48 -10.06 9.90 -22.61
C SER A 48 -9.79 9.45 -21.19
N THR A 49 -9.09 8.32 -20.99
CA THR A 49 -8.68 7.87 -19.65
C THR A 49 -7.77 8.89 -18.97
N PHE A 50 -6.81 9.47 -19.69
CA PHE A 50 -5.91 10.49 -19.15
C PHE A 50 -6.62 11.82 -18.83
N LEU A 51 -7.72 12.14 -19.51
CA LEU A 51 -8.55 13.31 -19.21
C LEU A 51 -9.32 13.19 -17.89
N LEU A 52 -9.54 11.96 -17.40
CA LEU A 52 -10.19 11.72 -16.10
C LEU A 52 -9.27 12.01 -14.92
N ILE A 53 -7.95 11.97 -15.14
CA ILE A 53 -6.95 12.21 -14.10
C ILE A 53 -6.88 13.71 -13.83
N PRO A 54 -7.08 14.20 -12.59
CA PRO A 54 -6.99 15.61 -12.28
C PRO A 54 -5.61 16.20 -12.65
N LEU A 55 -5.60 17.36 -13.33
CA LEU A 55 -4.35 18.06 -13.67
C LEU A 55 -3.46 18.33 -12.45
N GLN A 56 -4.08 18.55 -11.28
CA GLN A 56 -3.36 18.75 -10.03
C GLN A 56 -2.56 17.51 -9.62
N ASP A 57 -3.11 16.32 -9.81
CA ASP A 57 -2.44 15.05 -9.48
C ASP A 57 -1.25 14.80 -10.41
N ILE A 58 -1.41 15.14 -11.70
CA ILE A 58 -0.33 15.07 -12.70
C ILE A 58 0.83 15.99 -12.31
N LYS A 59 0.53 17.22 -11.86
CA LYS A 59 1.55 18.16 -11.39
C LYS A 59 2.23 17.66 -10.13
N GLU A 60 1.46 17.24 -9.12
CA GLU A 60 1.96 16.70 -7.86
C GLU A 60 2.90 15.50 -8.09
N ALA A 61 2.50 14.57 -8.96
CA ALA A 61 3.32 13.43 -9.36
C ALA A 61 4.65 13.86 -9.98
N TRP A 62 4.64 14.81 -10.92
CA TRP A 62 5.85 15.36 -11.51
C TRP A 62 6.76 16.04 -10.49
N GLU A 63 6.21 16.86 -9.60
CA GLU A 63 6.99 17.55 -8.58
C GLU A 63 7.69 16.60 -7.62
N CYS A 64 7.02 15.50 -7.27
CA CYS A 64 7.59 14.47 -6.42
C CYS A 64 8.67 13.65 -7.16
N LEU A 65 8.36 13.16 -8.36
CA LEU A 65 9.22 12.21 -9.09
C LEU A 65 10.42 12.87 -9.80
N ARG A 66 10.38 14.18 -10.07
CA ARG A 66 11.48 14.90 -10.74
C ARG A 66 12.70 15.12 -9.84
N GLU A 67 12.50 15.15 -8.53
CA GLU A 67 13.53 15.46 -7.54
C GLU A 67 14.02 14.14 -6.92
N PRO A 68 15.30 13.75 -7.08
CA PRO A 68 15.80 12.44 -6.65
C PRO A 68 15.53 12.12 -5.17
N ALA A 69 15.78 13.09 -4.29
CA ALA A 69 15.55 12.91 -2.85
C ALA A 69 14.06 12.75 -2.49
N ARG A 70 13.16 13.46 -3.19
CA ARG A 70 11.72 13.34 -2.97
C ARG A 70 11.17 12.03 -3.52
N ARG A 71 11.67 11.60 -4.69
CA ARG A 71 11.36 10.30 -5.29
C ARG A 71 11.78 9.15 -4.38
N ASP A 72 12.99 9.19 -3.82
CA ASP A 72 13.50 8.16 -2.91
C ASP A 72 12.64 8.03 -1.63
N PHE A 73 12.29 9.17 -1.01
CA PHE A 73 11.40 9.18 0.14
C PHE A 73 10.00 8.66 -0.20
N TYR A 74 9.48 9.05 -1.36
CA TYR A 74 8.19 8.59 -1.86
C TYR A 74 8.20 7.09 -2.14
N ASP A 75 9.23 6.56 -2.80
CA ASP A 75 9.37 5.14 -3.12
C ASP A 75 9.48 4.30 -1.85
N SER A 76 10.22 4.78 -0.84
CA SER A 76 10.30 4.17 0.48
C SER A 76 8.92 4.12 1.17
N SER A 77 8.16 5.22 1.11
CA SER A 77 6.82 5.32 1.68
C SER A 77 5.81 4.42 0.93
N LEU A 78 5.89 4.38 -0.40
CA LEU A 78 5.05 3.55 -1.26
C LEU A 78 5.32 2.07 -1.01
N LYS A 79 6.60 1.69 -0.86
CA LYS A 79 7.00 0.32 -0.48
C LYS A 79 6.47 -0.06 0.89
N ALA A 80 6.63 0.80 1.89
CA ALA A 80 6.08 0.57 3.23
C ALA A 80 4.56 0.40 3.20
N MET A 81 3.85 1.25 2.44
CA MET A 81 2.40 1.12 2.28
C MET A 81 2.00 -0.15 1.54
N LYS A 82 2.72 -0.54 0.47
CA LYS A 82 2.44 -1.77 -0.27
C LYS A 82 2.67 -3.00 0.61
N LEU A 83 3.71 -3.02 1.43
CA LEU A 83 3.94 -4.08 2.42
C LEU A 83 2.79 -4.19 3.44
N ARG A 84 2.27 -3.05 3.91
CA ARG A 84 1.10 -3.00 4.79
C ARG A 84 -0.19 -3.47 4.12
N ALA A 85 -0.37 -3.14 2.84
CA ALA A 85 -1.61 -3.39 2.11
C ALA A 85 -1.69 -4.82 1.53
N ASN A 86 -0.55 -5.47 1.27
CA ASN A 86 -0.55 -6.79 0.62
C ASN A 86 -0.85 -7.95 1.57
N GLY A 87 -1.08 -7.69 2.86
CA GLY A 87 -1.37 -8.76 3.84
C GLY A 87 -0.27 -9.82 3.90
N GLN A 88 0.95 -9.49 3.46
CA GLN A 88 2.01 -10.47 3.37
C GLN A 88 2.46 -10.81 4.79
N VAL A 89 2.11 -12.02 5.22
CA VAL A 89 2.59 -12.64 6.44
C VAL A 89 4.13 -12.65 6.38
N ASN A 90 4.75 -12.04 7.37
CA ASN A 90 6.20 -11.85 7.45
C ASN A 90 6.86 -13.03 8.17
N ASP A 91 6.13 -13.67 9.07
CA ASP A 91 6.57 -14.80 9.88
C ASP A 91 5.37 -15.57 10.43
N ASP A 92 5.62 -16.78 10.91
CA ASP A 92 4.65 -17.67 11.52
C ASP A 92 5.05 -17.91 12.98
N ILE A 93 4.11 -17.78 13.93
CA ILE A 93 4.34 -17.93 15.36
C ILE A 93 3.37 -18.99 15.89
N ASP A 94 3.90 -19.99 16.59
CA ASP A 94 3.07 -20.97 17.29
C ASP A 94 2.44 -20.32 18.54
N LEU A 95 1.15 -20.56 18.77
CA LEU A 95 0.43 -19.97 19.91
C LEU A 95 1.07 -20.37 21.25
N ASP A 96 1.63 -21.59 21.32
CA ASP A 96 2.33 -22.11 22.49
C ASP A 96 3.61 -21.33 22.85
N ASP A 97 4.19 -20.59 21.89
CA ASP A 97 5.37 -19.74 22.08
C ASP A 97 5.00 -18.30 22.51
N MET A 98 3.71 -17.96 22.59
CA MET A 98 3.24 -16.65 23.03
C MET A 98 3.03 -16.60 24.55
N ASP A 99 3.32 -15.45 25.17
CA ASP A 99 3.03 -15.21 26.58
C ASP A 99 1.54 -14.87 26.75
N TYR A 100 0.83 -15.59 27.62
CA TYR A 100 -0.58 -15.34 27.92
C TYR A 100 -0.74 -14.33 29.06
N ASP A 101 -1.55 -13.29 28.83
CA ASP A 101 -1.91 -12.26 29.80
C ASP A 101 -3.32 -12.52 30.36
N GLU A 102 -3.40 -12.93 31.62
CA GLU A 102 -4.65 -13.27 32.32
C GLU A 102 -5.58 -12.06 32.53
N ASP A 103 -5.04 -10.85 32.57
CA ASP A 103 -5.81 -9.63 32.83
C ASP A 103 -6.61 -9.19 31.59
N THR A 104 -6.07 -9.43 30.40
CA THR A 104 -6.67 -9.03 29.11
C THR A 104 -7.17 -10.20 28.27
N CYS A 105 -6.99 -11.44 28.73
CA CYS A 105 -7.31 -12.68 28.01
C CYS A 105 -6.70 -12.69 26.59
N SER A 106 -5.42 -12.33 26.49
CA SER A 106 -4.73 -12.18 25.22
C SER A 106 -3.34 -12.80 25.21
N TYR A 107 -2.92 -13.27 24.04
CA TYR A 107 -1.60 -13.80 23.78
C TYR A 107 -0.71 -12.69 23.20
N ILE A 108 0.48 -12.54 23.77
CA ILE A 108 1.41 -11.47 23.46
C ILE A 108 2.74 -12.07 23.01
N SER A 109 3.28 -11.56 21.89
CA SER A 109 4.62 -11.92 21.42
C SER A 109 5.42 -10.68 21.02
N PRO A 110 6.71 -10.57 21.41
CA PRO A 110 7.51 -9.39 21.10
C PRO A 110 7.90 -9.31 19.62
N CYS A 111 7.81 -8.12 19.04
CA CYS A 111 8.30 -7.86 17.69
C CYS A 111 9.75 -7.35 17.71
N ARG A 112 10.50 -7.62 16.64
CA ARG A 112 11.89 -7.15 16.45
C ARG A 112 12.05 -5.63 16.47
N CYS A 113 10.97 -4.87 16.28
CA CYS A 113 10.98 -3.41 16.34
C CYS A 113 10.71 -2.83 17.74
N SER A 114 10.67 -3.67 18.78
CA SER A 114 10.28 -3.31 20.15
C SER A 114 8.79 -3.03 20.35
N GLY A 115 7.96 -3.26 19.32
CA GLY A 115 6.51 -3.38 19.49
C GLY A 115 6.11 -4.81 19.87
N GLU A 116 4.81 -5.07 19.86
CA GLU A 116 4.22 -6.35 20.25
C GLU A 116 3.16 -6.79 19.24
N TYR A 117 2.97 -8.10 19.16
CA TYR A 117 1.85 -8.77 18.50
C TYR A 117 0.91 -9.24 19.59
N VAL A 118 -0.37 -8.90 19.48
CA VAL A 118 -1.39 -9.23 20.47
C VAL A 118 -2.59 -9.84 19.75
N ILE A 119 -3.11 -10.94 20.29
CA ILE A 119 -4.35 -11.57 19.84
C ILE A 119 -5.16 -12.07 21.03
N SER A 120 -6.44 -11.73 21.06
CA SER A 120 -7.35 -12.19 22.12
C SER A 120 -7.90 -13.59 21.84
N GLU A 121 -8.36 -14.29 22.89
CA GLU A 121 -9.07 -15.56 22.74
C GLU A 121 -10.30 -15.43 21.83
N ASP A 122 -11.10 -14.37 22.00
CA ASP A 122 -12.27 -14.09 21.15
C ASP A 122 -11.89 -13.99 19.66
N GLU A 123 -10.73 -13.41 19.33
CA GLU A 123 -10.26 -13.29 17.94
C GLU A 123 -9.88 -14.65 17.34
N LEU A 124 -9.23 -15.52 18.12
CA LEU A 124 -8.90 -16.88 17.72
C LEU A 124 -10.17 -17.72 17.49
N GLU A 125 -11.17 -17.61 18.36
CA GLU A 125 -12.46 -18.27 18.21
C GLU A 125 -13.23 -17.82 16.96
N LEU A 126 -13.03 -16.58 16.53
CA LEU A 126 -13.58 -16.03 15.28
C LEU A 126 -12.78 -16.45 14.03
N GLY A 127 -11.71 -17.24 14.20
CA GLY A 127 -10.86 -17.71 13.12
C GLY A 127 -9.88 -16.66 12.60
N VAL A 128 -9.59 -15.61 13.38
CA VAL A 128 -8.56 -14.64 13.05
C VAL A 128 -7.20 -15.24 13.43
N ASP A 129 -6.36 -15.51 12.44
CA ASP A 129 -5.02 -16.06 12.64
C ASP A 129 -3.91 -15.06 12.30
N THR A 130 -4.25 -13.81 11.95
CA THR A 130 -3.28 -12.84 11.43
C THR A 130 -3.26 -11.57 12.28
N VAL A 131 -2.08 -11.20 12.79
CA VAL A 131 -1.90 -10.08 13.72
C VAL A 131 -0.90 -9.06 13.19
N VAL A 132 -1.13 -7.79 13.51
CA VAL A 132 -0.27 -6.67 13.08
C VAL A 132 0.51 -6.13 14.27
N CYS A 133 1.81 -5.90 14.09
CA CYS A 133 2.64 -5.26 15.11
C CYS A 133 2.15 -3.84 15.39
N SER A 134 2.02 -3.50 16.69
CA SER A 134 1.63 -2.18 17.18
C SER A 134 2.51 -1.02 16.66
N THR A 135 3.76 -1.31 16.29
CA THR A 135 4.77 -0.27 16.01
C THR A 135 5.26 -0.27 14.56
N CYS A 136 5.55 -1.43 13.96
CA CYS A 136 6.23 -1.49 12.65
C CYS A 136 5.37 -1.99 11.50
N SER A 137 4.07 -2.27 11.73
CA SER A 137 3.14 -2.78 10.73
C SER A 137 3.49 -4.11 10.07
N LEU A 138 4.47 -4.84 10.61
CA LEU A 138 4.70 -6.24 10.25
C LEU A 138 3.46 -7.04 10.64
N ILE A 139 3.17 -8.03 9.81
CA ILE A 139 2.05 -8.95 9.96
C ILE A 139 2.62 -10.33 10.21
N VAL A 140 2.17 -11.05 11.23
CA VAL A 140 2.53 -12.45 11.48
C VAL A 140 1.27 -13.30 11.55
N ARG A 141 1.42 -14.59 11.28
CA ARG A 141 0.34 -15.56 11.36
C ARG A 141 0.52 -16.45 12.59
N ILE A 142 -0.53 -16.65 13.34
CA ILE A 142 -0.57 -17.44 14.57
C ILE A 142 -1.06 -18.85 14.22
N HIS A 143 -0.26 -19.86 14.56
CA HIS A 143 -0.61 -21.27 14.39
C HIS A 143 -1.17 -21.78 15.71
N TYR A 144 -2.41 -22.25 15.70
CA TYR A 144 -3.09 -22.80 16.87
C TYR A 144 -3.79 -24.11 16.50
N GLU A 145 -3.79 -25.06 17.44
CA GLU A 145 -4.56 -26.29 17.32
C GLU A 145 -5.89 -26.10 18.05
N VAL A 146 -7.01 -26.22 17.33
CA VAL A 146 -8.33 -26.29 17.96
C VAL A 146 -8.49 -27.68 18.54
N ALA A 147 -8.56 -27.80 19.86
CA ALA A 147 -9.00 -29.02 20.50
C ALA A 147 -10.47 -29.25 20.12
N ASN A 148 -10.73 -30.20 19.21
CA ASN A 148 -12.09 -30.67 18.98
C ASN A 148 -12.50 -31.51 20.20
N ASP A 149 -13.29 -30.92 21.10
CA ASP A 149 -14.09 -31.66 22.07
C ASP A 149 -15.23 -32.40 21.33
N ASP A 150 -14.87 -33.45 20.59
CA ASP A 150 -15.80 -34.49 20.14
C ASP A 150 -15.89 -35.58 21.22
N GLU A 151 -16.78 -35.38 22.20
CA GLU A 151 -17.43 -36.46 22.98
C GLU A 151 -18.96 -36.27 23.05
#